data_AF-A0A4P2QAR7-F1
#
_entry.id   AF-A0A4P2QAR7-F1
#
_cell.length_a   1.000
_cell.length_b   1.000
_cell.length_c   1.000
_cell.angle_alpha   90.00
_cell.angle_beta   90.00
_cell.angle_gamma   90.00
#
_symmetry.space_group_name_H-M   'P 1'
#
loop_
_entity.id
_entity.type
_entity.pdbx_description
1 polymer ?
#
loop_
_entity_poly.entity_id
_entity_poly.type
_entity_poly.pdbx_seq_one_letter_code
_entity_poly.pdbx_strand_id
1 'polypeptide(L)'
;MFKRSLTVLALVLGGSVLGVGCYAEAPSEGEALDEAQAALQLTCGGITGRGCPGDNRCVDDPNDDCNPRKGGADCGGLCVGAPCGGFAGLGCEEGYVCVDDPRDDCDPLNGGADCMGTCLYAGEIR
;
A
#
# COMPACT_ATOMS: atom_id res chain seq x y z
N MET A 1 4.30 -26.15 -72.10
CA MET A 1 3.05 -25.36 -72.01
C MET A 1 2.92 -24.84 -70.59
N PHE A 2 2.96 -23.51 -70.47
CA PHE A 2 2.89 -22.73 -69.23
C PHE A 2 1.60 -22.98 -68.46
N LYS A 3 1.68 -23.19 -67.13
CA LYS A 3 0.64 -22.75 -66.20
C LYS A 3 1.29 -22.19 -64.94
N ARG A 4 1.35 -20.85 -64.93
CA ARG A 4 1.60 -19.98 -63.78
C ARG A 4 0.38 -20.02 -62.86
N SER A 5 0.59 -19.99 -61.54
CA SER A 5 -0.14 -19.15 -60.58
C SER A 5 0.26 -19.60 -59.17
N LEU A 6 1.13 -18.85 -58.50
CA LEU A 6 0.82 -17.72 -57.62
C LEU A 6 0.73 -18.22 -56.16
N THR A 7 1.89 -18.32 -55.52
CA THR A 7 2.03 -18.53 -54.07
C THR A 7 1.37 -17.36 -53.35
N VAL A 8 0.25 -17.62 -52.69
CA VAL A 8 -0.44 -16.63 -51.85
C VAL A 8 0.43 -16.39 -50.62
N LEU A 9 1.09 -15.23 -50.61
CA LEU A 9 1.74 -14.64 -49.45
C LEU A 9 0.64 -14.26 -48.44
N ALA A 10 0.40 -15.11 -47.45
CA ALA A 10 -0.49 -14.79 -46.34
C ALA A 10 0.21 -13.78 -45.41
N LEU A 11 0.07 -12.50 -45.73
CA LEU A 11 0.31 -11.39 -44.81
C LEU A 11 -0.72 -11.49 -43.68
N VAL A 12 -0.29 -12.00 -42.52
CA VAL A 12 -1.06 -11.94 -41.28
C VAL A 12 -1.11 -10.48 -40.83
N LEU A 13 -2.10 -9.75 -41.34
CA LEU A 13 -2.54 -8.49 -40.75
C LEU A 13 -3.48 -8.85 -39.60
N GLY A 14 -2.94 -8.95 -38.38
CA GLY A 14 -3.73 -9.25 -37.19
C GLY A 14 -3.04 -8.77 -35.93
N GLY A 15 -3.48 -7.63 -35.39
CA GLY A 15 -3.06 -7.18 -34.06
C GLY A 15 -2.98 -5.68 -33.82
N SER A 16 -3.72 -4.84 -34.54
CA SER A 16 -3.96 -3.46 -34.07
C SER A 16 -5.16 -3.46 -33.12
N VAL A 17 -4.91 -3.72 -31.84
CA VAL A 17 -5.82 -3.31 -30.77
C VAL A 17 -5.09 -2.23 -29.98
N LEU A 18 -5.31 -0.99 -30.39
CA LEU A 18 -5.13 0.18 -29.52
C LEU A 18 -6.23 0.11 -28.46
N GLY A 19 -6.02 -0.75 -27.47
CA GLY A 19 -6.84 -0.83 -26.28
C GLY A 19 -6.23 0.06 -25.21
N VAL A 20 -6.69 1.31 -25.14
CA VAL A 20 -6.62 2.10 -23.91
C VAL A 20 -7.56 1.40 -22.93
N GLY A 21 -7.00 0.50 -22.14
CA GLY A 21 -7.68 -0.14 -21.02
C GLY A 21 -6.76 -0.07 -19.83
N CYS A 22 -7.10 0.78 -18.85
CA CYS A 22 -6.61 0.62 -17.49
C CYS A 22 -7.14 -0.72 -16.99
N TYR A 23 -6.30 -1.75 -16.99
CA TYR A 23 -6.49 -2.85 -16.06
C TYR A 23 -5.60 -2.51 -14.86
N ALA A 24 -6.22 -1.96 -13.82
CA ALA A 24 -5.65 -2.14 -12.49
C ALA A 24 -5.92 -3.62 -12.17
N GLU A 25 -4.86 -4.43 -12.24
CA GLU A 25 -4.86 -5.76 -11.68
C GLU A 25 -5.29 -5.67 -10.21
N ALA A 26 -6.44 -6.27 -9.90
CA ALA A 26 -6.91 -6.38 -8.53
C ALA A 26 -6.01 -7.39 -7.80
N PRO A 27 -5.39 -7.03 -6.66
CA PRO A 27 -4.60 -7.99 -5.90
C PRO A 27 -5.52 -9.09 -5.37
N SER A 28 -5.14 -10.34 -5.62
CA SER A 28 -5.83 -11.52 -5.09
C SER A 28 -5.64 -11.63 -3.58
N GLU A 29 -6.68 -12.13 -2.92
CA GLU A 29 -6.73 -12.36 -1.47
C GLU A 29 -5.55 -13.23 -1.03
N GLY A 30 -4.74 -12.70 -0.10
CA GLY A 30 -3.66 -13.44 0.57
C GLY A 30 -2.22 -12.98 0.28
N GLU A 31 -2.00 -11.92 -0.50
CA GLU A 31 -0.68 -11.31 -0.63
C GLU A 31 -0.51 -10.20 0.43
N ALA A 32 0.62 -10.24 1.14
CA ALA A 32 1.00 -9.17 2.07
C ALA A 32 0.82 -7.83 1.36
N LEU A 33 0.12 -6.90 2.00
CA LEU A 33 -0.06 -5.54 1.49
C LEU A 33 1.31 -5.03 1.06
N ASP A 34 1.48 -4.70 -0.22
CA ASP A 34 2.70 -4.05 -0.71
C ASP A 34 2.99 -2.84 0.19
N GLU A 35 4.27 -2.52 0.42
CA GLU A 35 4.67 -1.43 1.32
C GLU A 35 3.98 -0.11 0.94
N ALA A 36 3.73 0.11 -0.35
CA ALA A 36 2.97 1.27 -0.83
C ALA A 36 1.46 1.21 -0.46
N GLN A 37 0.86 0.03 -0.41
CA GLN A 37 -0.52 -0.19 0.00
C GLN A 37 -0.67 -0.11 1.52
N ALA A 38 0.31 -0.63 2.26
CA ALA A 38 0.43 -0.45 3.71
C ALA A 38 0.63 1.04 4.05
N ALA A 39 1.50 1.75 3.33
CA ALA A 39 1.69 3.19 3.48
C ALA A 39 0.41 3.99 3.21
N LEU A 40 -0.44 3.56 2.26
CA LEU A 40 -1.75 4.17 2.04
C LEU A 40 -2.69 3.95 3.23
N GLN A 41 -2.62 2.77 3.86
CA GLN A 41 -3.38 2.40 5.05
C GLN A 41 -2.91 3.15 6.29
N LEU A 42 -1.66 3.64 6.30
CA LEU A 42 -1.14 4.52 7.34
C LEU A 42 -1.73 5.93 7.28
N THR A 43 -2.33 6.39 6.19
CA THR A 43 -2.75 7.82 6.09
C THR A 43 -4.15 8.10 6.65
N CYS A 44 -4.28 9.19 7.40
CA CYS A 44 -5.54 9.69 7.96
C CYS A 44 -5.60 11.23 7.93
N GLY A 45 -6.70 11.80 8.43
CA GLY A 45 -6.91 13.25 8.46
C GLY A 45 -7.12 13.83 7.06
N GLY A 46 -6.46 14.95 6.78
CA GLY A 46 -6.58 15.68 5.53
C GLY A 46 -7.87 16.50 5.44
N ILE A 47 -8.06 17.17 4.31
CA ILE A 47 -9.30 17.90 3.96
C ILE A 47 -10.57 17.03 4.00
N THR A 48 -10.40 15.71 3.88
CA THR A 48 -11.50 14.75 3.92
C THR A 48 -11.82 14.25 5.32
N GLY A 49 -10.97 14.54 6.32
CA GLY A 49 -11.12 14.07 7.69
C GLY A 49 -11.13 12.55 7.80
N ARG A 50 -10.33 11.85 6.99
CA ARG A 50 -10.30 10.37 6.93
C ARG A 50 -9.92 9.80 8.30
N GLY A 51 -10.77 8.94 8.86
CA GLY A 51 -10.46 8.19 10.08
C GLY A 51 -9.53 7.01 9.83
N CYS A 52 -8.89 6.54 10.90
CA CYS A 52 -8.17 5.27 10.89
C CYS A 52 -9.14 4.10 11.08
N PRO A 53 -8.86 2.93 10.47
CA PRO A 53 -9.67 1.73 10.67
C PRO A 53 -9.46 1.15 12.08
N GLY A 54 -10.37 0.28 12.51
CA GLY A 54 -10.30 -0.38 13.83
C GLY A 54 -10.34 0.62 14.98
N ASP A 55 -9.46 0.43 15.96
CA ASP A 55 -9.25 1.32 17.12
C ASP A 55 -8.00 2.22 16.97
N ASN A 56 -7.37 2.22 15.79
CA ASN A 56 -6.18 3.02 15.53
C ASN A 56 -6.48 4.53 15.67
N ARG A 57 -5.51 5.29 16.16
CA ARG A 57 -5.61 6.73 16.35
C ARG A 57 -4.93 7.47 15.20
N CYS A 58 -5.60 8.50 14.69
CA CYS A 58 -4.97 9.45 13.77
C CYS A 58 -4.10 10.45 14.56
N VAL A 59 -2.82 10.52 14.24
CA VAL A 59 -1.87 11.49 14.80
C VAL A 59 -1.26 12.35 13.69
N ASP A 60 -0.91 13.58 14.00
CA ASP A 60 -0.21 14.49 13.09
C ASP A 60 1.11 13.86 12.60
N ASP A 61 1.46 14.04 11.33
CA ASP A 61 2.75 13.56 10.82
C ASP A 61 3.89 14.43 11.36
N PRO A 62 4.78 13.93 12.25
CA PRO A 62 5.85 14.74 12.80
C PRO A 62 6.89 15.20 11.77
N ASN A 63 6.88 14.60 10.57
CA ASN A 63 7.81 14.90 9.49
C ASN A 63 7.26 15.92 8.48
N ASP A 64 6.06 16.48 8.71
CA ASP A 64 5.49 17.54 7.88
C ASP A 64 5.49 18.92 8.57
N ASP A 65 5.27 19.97 7.79
CA ASP A 65 5.17 21.35 8.28
C ASP A 65 3.70 21.75 8.62
N CYS A 66 2.77 20.81 8.52
CA CYS A 66 1.34 21.05 8.67
C CYS A 66 0.92 20.85 10.13
N ASN A 67 0.73 21.93 10.88
CA ASN A 67 0.37 21.82 12.29
C ASN A 67 -1.13 22.03 12.56
N PRO A 68 -1.88 21.02 13.02
CA PRO A 68 -3.32 21.11 13.26
C PRO A 68 -3.67 22.05 14.41
N ARG A 69 -2.74 22.31 15.35
CA ARG A 69 -2.92 23.29 16.43
C ARG A 69 -2.67 24.73 16.01
N LYS A 70 -2.11 24.96 14.82
CA LYS A 70 -1.81 26.30 14.26
C LYS A 70 -2.67 26.66 13.04
N GLY A 71 -3.84 26.03 12.90
CA GLY A 71 -4.79 26.33 11.84
C GLY A 71 -4.83 25.33 10.68
N GLY A 72 -4.10 24.21 10.78
CA GLY A 72 -4.15 23.11 9.83
C GLY A 72 -5.23 22.08 10.12
N ALA A 73 -6.51 22.48 10.14
CA ALA A 73 -7.61 21.53 10.37
C ALA A 73 -7.67 20.39 9.32
N ASP A 74 -7.04 20.64 8.16
CA ASP A 74 -6.98 19.75 7.01
C ASP A 74 -5.62 19.03 6.88
N CYS A 75 -4.80 19.00 7.94
CA CYS A 75 -3.51 18.30 7.91
C CYS A 75 -3.71 16.79 7.79
N GLY A 76 -2.92 16.18 6.92
CA GLY A 76 -2.78 14.73 6.88
C GLY A 76 -2.15 14.23 8.18
N GLY A 77 -2.32 12.95 8.43
CA GLY A 77 -1.75 12.30 9.59
C GLY A 77 -1.54 10.82 9.35
N LEU A 78 -1.17 10.15 10.43
CA LEU A 78 -0.79 8.75 10.45
C LEU A 78 -1.68 7.97 11.41
N CYS A 79 -2.07 6.78 10.99
CA CYS A 79 -2.69 5.80 11.86
C CYS A 79 -1.64 5.13 12.72
N VAL A 80 -1.85 5.17 14.03
CA VAL A 80 -1.00 4.49 15.02
C VAL A 80 -1.85 3.64 15.95
N GLY A 81 -1.37 2.44 16.26
CA GLY A 81 -1.96 1.50 17.21
C GLY A 81 -0.99 1.11 18.32
N ALA A 82 -1.19 -0.09 18.87
CA ALA A 82 -0.27 -0.68 19.84
C ALA A 82 1.13 -0.89 19.21
N PRO A 83 2.22 -0.80 20.00
CA PRO A 83 3.56 -1.11 19.50
C PRO A 83 3.70 -2.62 19.24
N CYS A 84 4.46 -2.99 18.21
CA CYS A 84 4.75 -4.37 17.85
C CYS A 84 6.18 -4.51 17.33
N GLY A 85 6.62 -5.75 17.09
CA GLY A 85 7.98 -6.03 16.66
C GLY A 85 8.98 -5.69 17.76
N GLY A 86 10.07 -5.04 17.39
CA GLY A 86 11.13 -4.69 18.32
C GLY A 86 11.98 -5.89 18.72
N PHE A 87 13.06 -5.63 19.45
CA PHE A 87 13.88 -6.69 20.08
C PHE A 87 13.05 -7.63 20.99
N ALA A 88 11.93 -7.13 21.52
CA ALA A 88 11.00 -7.90 22.33
C ALA A 88 10.08 -8.83 21.51
N GLY A 89 10.00 -8.67 20.19
CA GLY A 89 9.15 -9.48 19.31
C GLY A 89 7.67 -9.38 19.65
N LEU A 90 7.18 -8.18 19.97
CA LEU A 90 5.81 -7.95 20.39
C LEU A 90 4.82 -8.26 19.25
N GLY A 91 3.84 -9.12 19.51
CA GLY A 91 2.78 -9.44 18.55
C GLY A 91 1.61 -8.45 18.62
N CYS A 92 0.80 -8.44 17.56
CA CYS A 92 -0.47 -7.73 17.52
C CYS A 92 -1.64 -8.62 17.95
N GLU A 93 -2.75 -7.98 18.35
CA GLU A 93 -4.02 -8.68 18.57
C GLU A 93 -4.56 -9.25 17.25
N GLU A 94 -5.49 -10.20 17.36
CA GLU A 94 -6.18 -10.77 16.20
C GLU A 94 -6.85 -9.67 15.34
N GLY A 95 -6.73 -9.78 14.02
CA GLY A 95 -7.23 -8.78 13.07
C GLY A 95 -6.29 -7.59 12.83
N TYR A 96 -5.11 -7.57 13.46
CA TYR A 96 -4.08 -6.54 13.26
C TYR A 96 -2.82 -7.15 12.64
N VAL A 97 -2.13 -6.33 11.85
CA VAL A 97 -0.81 -6.64 11.28
C VAL A 97 0.22 -5.67 11.85
N CYS A 98 1.42 -6.18 12.12
CA CYS A 98 2.53 -5.33 12.52
C CYS A 98 3.12 -4.67 11.28
N VAL A 99 3.04 -3.35 11.20
CA VAL A 99 3.58 -2.56 10.09
C VAL A 99 4.70 -1.69 10.63
N ASP A 100 5.85 -1.79 9.97
CA ASP A 100 7.00 -0.94 10.23
C ASP A 100 6.79 0.45 9.60
N ASP A 101 7.33 1.52 10.18
CA ASP A 101 7.20 2.85 9.61
C ASP A 101 8.26 3.05 8.51
N PRO A 102 7.91 3.06 7.21
CA PRO A 102 8.91 3.16 6.13
C PRO A 102 9.61 4.53 6.08
N ARG A 103 9.26 5.45 6.98
CA ARG A 103 9.86 6.77 7.11
C ARG A 103 10.89 6.83 8.22
N ASP A 104 11.04 5.77 9.01
CA ASP A 104 12.15 5.65 9.95
C ASP A 104 13.39 5.04 9.27
N ASP A 105 14.53 5.13 9.96
CA ASP A 105 15.80 4.62 9.44
C ASP A 105 16.00 3.11 9.75
N CYS A 106 15.00 2.43 10.30
CA CYS A 106 15.06 1.04 10.74
C CYS A 106 14.48 0.12 9.66
N ASP A 107 15.32 -0.26 8.69
CA ASP A 107 14.89 -1.18 7.63
C ASP A 107 14.85 -2.65 8.13
N PRO A 108 13.68 -3.31 8.19
CA PRO A 108 13.57 -4.70 8.63
C PRO A 108 14.22 -5.69 7.65
N LEU A 109 14.42 -5.31 6.38
CA LEU A 109 15.09 -6.10 5.34
C LEU A 109 16.61 -5.92 5.32
N ASN A 110 17.15 -4.82 5.88
CA ASN A 110 18.58 -4.50 5.87
C ASN A 110 19.19 -4.13 7.23
N GLY A 111 18.48 -4.33 8.36
CA GLY A 111 18.98 -3.81 9.63
C GLY A 111 18.33 -4.29 10.93
N GLY A 112 17.15 -4.92 10.93
CA GLY A 112 16.64 -5.47 12.19
C GLY A 112 15.32 -6.22 12.13
N ALA A 113 15.33 -7.48 12.60
CA ALA A 113 14.13 -8.12 13.17
C ALA A 113 13.61 -7.39 14.43
N ASP A 114 14.36 -6.38 14.87
CA ASP A 114 14.18 -5.61 16.09
C ASP A 114 13.55 -4.22 15.82
N CYS A 115 13.06 -3.95 14.61
CA CYS A 115 12.42 -2.67 14.29
C CYS A 115 11.04 -2.57 14.93
N MET A 116 10.76 -1.39 15.51
CA MET A 116 9.52 -1.17 16.25
C MET A 116 8.43 -0.75 15.27
N GLY A 117 7.41 -1.57 15.13
CA GLY A 117 6.25 -1.29 14.30
C GLY A 117 5.05 -0.79 15.09
N THR A 118 3.96 -0.57 14.37
CA THR A 118 2.64 -0.29 14.93
C THR A 118 1.61 -1.30 14.41
N CYS A 119 0.75 -1.78 15.31
CA CYS A 119 -0.34 -2.68 14.96
C CYS A 119 -1.44 -1.90 14.23
N LEU A 120 -1.63 -2.18 12.95
CA LEU A 120 -2.70 -1.58 12.14
C LEU A 120 -3.78 -2.61 11.82
N TYR A 121 -5.03 -2.15 11.85
CA TYR A 121 -6.17 -3.01 11.58
C TYR A 121 -6.13 -3.49 10.12
N ALA A 122 -6.04 -4.80 9.93
CA ALA A 122 -6.01 -5.44 8.61
C ALA A 122 -7.40 -5.96 8.17
N GLY A 123 -8.41 -5.87 9.03
CA GLY A 123 -9.73 -6.47 8.81
C GLY A 123 -9.99 -7.69 9.69
N GLU A 124 -11.24 -8.16 9.71
CA GLU A 124 -11.54 -9.54 10.14
C GLU A 124 -10.95 -10.48 9.07
N ILE A 125 -9.81 -11.11 9.36
CA ILE A 125 -9.35 -12.24 8.56
C ILE A 125 -10.32 -13.38 8.86
N ARG A 126 -11.33 -13.54 8.00
CA ARG A 126 -12.36 -14.57 8.13
C ARG A 126 -12.04 -15.77 7.24
#